data_AF-A0A655BR33-F1
#
_entry.id   AF-A0A655BR33-F1
#
_cell.length_a   1.000
_cell.length_b   1.000
_cell.length_c   1.000
_cell.angle_alpha   90.00
_cell.angle_beta   90.00
_cell.angle_gamma   90.00
#
_symmetry.space_group_name_H-M   'P 1'
#
loop_
_entity.id
_entity.type
_entity.pdbx_description
1 polymer ?
#
loop_
_entity_poly.entity_id
_entity_poly.type
_entity_poly.pdbx_seq_one_letter_code
_entity_poly.pdbx_strand_id
1 'polypeptide(L)'
;MQNAAQVLLIWQMVIVDGGDQNLQRWHRLLQKARLAAPITDTQVRLALGFLREMEPDMQEINAFQLRYNAFFQPEEGVHWLH
;
A
#
# COMPACT_ATOMS: atom_id res chain seq x y z
N MET A 1 5.68 12.88 -1.77
CA MET A 1 6.00 11.65 -2.53
C MET A 1 5.33 10.40 -1.96
N GLN A 2 5.30 10.21 -0.63
CA GLN A 2 4.71 9.04 0.02
C GLN A 2 3.24 8.75 -0.38
N ASN A 3 2.38 9.76 -0.50
CA ASN A 3 0.98 9.55 -0.92
C ASN A 3 0.87 8.92 -2.32
N ALA A 4 1.64 9.40 -3.29
CA ALA A 4 1.61 8.87 -4.65
C ALA A 4 2.10 7.40 -4.70
N ALA A 5 3.14 7.08 -3.93
CA ALA A 5 3.66 5.72 -3.85
C ALA A 5 2.66 4.73 -3.25
N GLN A 6 1.92 5.14 -2.20
CA GLN A 6 0.90 4.29 -1.59
C GLN A 6 -0.35 4.15 -2.46
N VAL A 7 -0.77 5.21 -3.16
CA VAL A 7 -1.84 5.12 -4.15
C VAL A 7 -1.46 4.17 -5.29
N LEU A 8 -0.22 4.23 -5.77
CA LEU A 8 0.27 3.31 -6.81
C LEU A 8 0.32 1.86 -6.31
N LEU A 9 0.73 1.64 -5.06
CA LEU A 9 0.71 0.32 -4.44
C LEU A 9 -0.72 -0.24 -4.36
N ILE A 10 -1.68 0.57 -3.92
CA ILE A 10 -3.10 0.18 -3.86
C ILE A 10 -3.61 -0.20 -5.25
N TRP A 11 -3.36 0.64 -6.26
CA TRP A 11 -3.73 0.34 -7.64
C TRP A 11 -3.14 -0.99 -8.12
N GLN A 12 -1.84 -1.19 -7.90
CA GLN A 12 -1.18 -2.40 -8.37
C GLN A 12 -1.79 -3.66 -7.74
N MET A 13 -2.05 -3.62 -6.42
CA MET A 13 -2.49 -4.82 -5.69
C MET A 13 -3.98 -5.11 -5.81
N VAL A 14 -4.81 -4.08 -6.00
CA VAL A 14 -6.27 -4.21 -6.08
C VAL A 14 -6.74 -4.37 -7.52
N ILE A 15 -6.06 -3.73 -8.48
CA ILE A 15 -6.52 -3.70 -9.88
C ILE A 15 -5.67 -4.58 -10.80
N VAL A 16 -4.36 -4.63 -10.60
CA VAL A 16 -3.44 -5.27 -11.57
C VAL A 16 -3.13 -6.72 -11.19
N ASP A 17 -2.57 -6.95 -10.01
CA ASP A 17 -2.15 -8.28 -9.54
C ASP A 17 -2.09 -8.32 -8.00
N GLY A 18 -3.08 -9.01 -7.42
CA GLY A 18 -3.25 -9.21 -5.98
C GLY A 18 -2.34 -10.25 -5.33
N GLY A 19 -1.44 -10.90 -6.08
CA GLY A 19 -0.65 -12.02 -5.60
C GLY A 19 0.40 -11.66 -4.53
N ASP A 20 0.64 -12.56 -3.59
CA ASP A 20 1.58 -12.35 -2.47
C ASP A 20 3.03 -12.13 -2.94
N GLN A 21 3.46 -12.80 -4.01
CA GLN A 21 4.79 -12.58 -4.59
C GLN A 21 4.94 -11.15 -5.15
N ASN A 22 3.87 -10.62 -5.75
CA ASN A 22 3.84 -9.24 -6.25
C ASN A 22 3.89 -8.25 -5.07
N LEU A 23 3.13 -8.52 -4.01
CA LEU A 23 3.13 -7.73 -2.77
C LEU A 23 4.54 -7.62 -2.16
N GLN A 24 5.24 -8.75 -2.01
CA GLN A 24 6.61 -8.78 -1.50
C GLN A 24 7.60 -8.01 -2.39
N ARG A 25 7.42 -8.08 -3.72
CA ARG A 25 8.27 -7.35 -4.66
C ARG A 25 8.07 -5.85 -4.52
N TRP A 26 6.82 -5.38 -4.46
CA TRP A 26 6.50 -3.96 -4.33
C TRP A 26 6.92 -3.39 -2.98
N HIS A 27 6.71 -4.13 -1.89
CA HIS A 27 7.19 -3.70 -0.58
C HIS A 27 8.72 -3.49 -0.57
N ARG A 28 9.50 -4.45 -1.12
CA ARG A 28 10.96 -4.31 -1.26
C ARG A 28 11.37 -3.11 -2.11
N LEU A 29 10.61 -2.81 -3.17
CA LEU A 29 10.85 -1.62 -4.00
C LEU A 29 10.64 -0.33 -3.19
N LEU A 30 9.54 -0.25 -2.45
CA LEU A 30 9.23 0.88 -1.58
C LEU A 30 10.26 1.05 -0.47
N GLN A 31 10.77 -0.05 0.11
CA GLN A 31 11.85 0.01 1.11
C GLN A 31 13.11 0.63 0.54
N LYS A 32 13.56 0.17 -0.65
CA LYS A 32 14.74 0.74 -1.33
C LYS A 32 14.59 2.23 -1.62
N ALA A 33 13.37 2.67 -1.92
CA ALA A 33 13.06 4.08 -2.15
C ALA A 33 12.84 4.90 -0.87
N ARG A 34 12.94 4.29 0.34
CA ARG A 34 12.57 4.91 1.62
C ARG A 34 11.12 5.41 1.67
N LEU A 35 10.21 4.70 1.00
CA LEU A 35 8.77 4.99 0.89
C LEU A 35 7.88 3.91 1.50
N ALA A 36 8.46 2.80 1.98
CA ALA A 36 7.74 1.77 2.70
C ALA A 36 7.24 2.33 4.03
N ALA A 37 5.93 2.39 4.18
CA ALA A 37 5.23 2.86 5.37
C ALA A 37 3.85 2.21 5.43
N PRO A 38 3.19 2.19 6.60
CA PRO A 38 1.79 1.80 6.70
C PRO A 38 0.89 2.63 5.78
N ILE A 39 -0.10 1.99 5.19
CA ILE A 39 -1.16 2.63 4.40
C ILE A 39 -2.16 3.26 5.35
N THR A 40 -2.43 4.55 5.15
CA THR A 40 -3.35 5.35 5.96
C THR A 40 -4.71 5.51 5.29
N ASP A 41 -5.75 5.82 6.08
CA ASP A 41 -7.10 6.08 5.56
C ASP A 41 -7.11 7.27 4.58
N THR A 42 -6.21 8.23 4.75
CA THR A 42 -6.02 9.33 3.79
C THR A 42 -5.58 8.81 2.43
N GLN A 43 -4.68 7.83 2.39
CA GLN A 43 -4.21 7.23 1.14
C GLN A 43 -5.29 6.33 0.51
N VAL A 44 -6.10 5.65 1.31
CA VAL A 44 -7.29 4.94 0.82
C VAL A 44 -8.27 5.89 0.14
N ARG A 45 -8.61 7.02 0.77
CA ARG A 45 -9.48 8.05 0.17
C ARG A 45 -8.89 8.65 -1.10
N LEU A 46 -7.57 8.89 -1.12
CA LEU A 46 -6.88 9.36 -2.32
C LEU A 46 -6.96 8.32 -3.45
N ALA A 47 -6.74 7.04 -3.15
CA ALA A 47 -6.84 5.97 -4.14
C ALA A 47 -8.27 5.86 -4.70
N LEU A 48 -9.30 5.91 -3.86
CA LEU A 48 -10.70 5.94 -4.30
C LEU A 48 -10.97 7.12 -5.25
N GLY A 49 -10.45 8.31 -4.94
CA GLY A 49 -10.60 9.48 -5.80
C GLY A 49 -9.86 9.36 -7.13
N PHE A 50 -8.61 8.88 -7.11
CA PHE A 50 -7.80 8.74 -8.32
C PHE A 50 -8.28 7.60 -9.23
N LEU A 51 -8.80 6.53 -8.66
CA LEU A 51 -9.22 5.33 -9.38
C LEU A 51 -10.72 5.32 -9.72
N ARG A 52 -11.45 6.41 -9.49
CA ARG A 52 -12.91 6.48 -9.63
C ARG A 52 -13.47 5.92 -10.95
N GLU A 53 -12.74 6.08 -12.06
CA GLU A 53 -13.16 5.63 -13.39
C GLU A 53 -13.08 4.10 -13.57
N MET A 54 -12.33 3.44 -12.69
CA MET A 54 -12.24 1.98 -12.62
C MET A 54 -13.28 1.38 -11.65
N GLU A 55 -14.09 2.22 -11.00
CA GLU A 55 -15.10 1.80 -10.01
C GLU A 55 -14.54 0.81 -8.95
N PRO A 56 -13.45 1.15 -8.25
CA PRO A 56 -12.80 0.22 -7.33
C PRO A 56 -13.70 -0.12 -6.15
N ASP A 57 -13.67 -1.37 -5.71
CA ASP A 57 -14.40 -1.80 -4.51
C ASP A 57 -13.73 -1.22 -3.24
N MET A 58 -14.47 -0.40 -2.51
CA MET A 58 -14.04 0.18 -1.25
C MET A 58 -13.72 -0.89 -0.20
N GLN A 59 -14.47 -1.99 -0.16
CA GLN A 59 -14.22 -3.08 0.78
C GLN A 59 -12.89 -3.78 0.47
N GLU A 60 -12.59 -3.98 -0.81
CA GLU A 60 -11.33 -4.59 -1.26
C GLU A 60 -10.12 -3.72 -0.91
N ILE A 61 -10.20 -2.40 -1.14
CA ILE A 61 -9.12 -1.46 -0.78
C ILE A 61 -8.89 -1.45 0.74
N ASN A 62 -9.96 -1.44 1.55
CA ASN A 62 -9.84 -1.48 3.01
C ASN A 62 -9.27 -2.81 3.50
N ALA A 63 -9.70 -3.93 2.91
CA ALA A 63 -9.15 -5.25 3.22
C ALA A 63 -7.65 -5.32 2.88
N PHE A 64 -7.25 -4.73 1.74
CA PHE A 64 -5.86 -4.63 1.36
C PHE A 64 -5.05 -3.76 2.34
N GLN A 65 -5.56 -2.59 2.75
CA GLN A 65 -4.91 -1.74 3.75
C GLN A 65 -4.62 -2.52 5.05
N LEU A 66 -5.63 -3.22 5.58
CA LEU A 66 -5.49 -4.01 6.80
C LEU A 66 -4.45 -5.13 6.62
N ARG A 67 -4.54 -5.88 5.51
CA ARG A 67 -3.61 -6.97 5.21
C ARG A 67 -2.17 -6.47 5.07
N TYR A 68 -1.95 -5.42 4.29
CA TYR A 68 -0.62 -4.85 4.07
C TYR A 68 -0.02 -4.32 5.38
N ASN A 69 -0.81 -3.58 6.16
CA ASN A 69 -0.34 -3.02 7.43
C ASN A 69 -0.03 -4.11 8.45
N ALA A 70 -0.81 -5.18 8.53
CA ALA A 70 -0.53 -6.31 9.41
C ALA A 70 0.71 -7.09 8.95
N PHE A 71 0.88 -7.28 7.63
CA PHE A 71 1.99 -8.07 7.08
C PHE A 71 3.34 -7.38 7.23
N PHE A 72 3.37 -6.05 7.10
CA PHE A 72 4.60 -5.24 7.12
C PHE A 72 4.63 -4.25 8.28
N GLN A 73 3.81 -4.48 9.32
CA GLN A 73 3.91 -3.71 10.55
C GLN A 73 5.33 -3.87 11.08
N PRO A 74 6.05 -2.77 11.37
CA PRO A 74 7.29 -2.91 12.11
C PRO A 74 6.91 -3.50 13.48
N GLU A 75 7.48 -4.66 13.82
CA GLU A 75 7.49 -5.11 15.21
C GLU A 75 8.00 -3.93 16.05
N GLU A 76 7.25 -3.55 17.08
CA GLU A 76 7.55 -2.37 17.90
C GLU A 76 9.05 -2.31 18.22
N GLY A 77 9.75 -1.30 17.70
CA GLY A 77 11.08 -0.92 18.20
C GLY A 77 12.24 -0.87 17.21
N VAL A 78 12.13 -1.31 15.96
CA VAL A 78 13.27 -1.16 15.03
C VAL A 78 13.26 0.21 14.34
N HIS A 79 13.74 1.22 15.06
CA HIS A 79 14.20 2.47 14.49
C HIS A 79 15.41 2.19 13.57
N TRP A 80 15.22 2.25 12.26
CA TRP A 80 16.35 2.30 11.32
C TRP A 80 17.00 3.69 11.40
N LEU A 81 17.90 3.89 12.36
CA LEU A 81 18.87 4.98 12.31
C LEU A 81 19.92 4.64 11.23
N HIS A 82 19.75 5.13 10.01
CA HIS A 82 20.84 5.31 9.01
C HIS A 82 20.58 6.52 8.09
#